data_AF-A1S1C0-F1
#
_entry.id   AF-A1S1C0-F1
#
_cell.length_a   1.000
_cell.length_b   1.000
_cell.length_c   1.000
_cell.angle_alpha   90.00
_cell.angle_beta   90.00
_cell.angle_gamma   90.00
#
_symmetry.space_group_name_H-M   'P 1'
#
loop_
_entity.id
_entity.type
_entity.pdbx_description
1 polymer ?
#
loop_
_entity_poly.entity_id
_entity_poly.type
_entity_poly.pdbx_seq_one_letter_code
_entity_poly.pdbx_strand_id
1 'polypeptide(L)'
;MVCGRLTVAREKNLEMRKAILQLWNQGFRTPRAVAERLGVPTGKVRWYMWQMRREGLLPKKDTEGDLLDKSLTLLKGALFHISSTRIDIYASNPKLADSLARAENYVREAMELIQVYRRMKWVVNR
;
A
#
# COMPACT_ATOMS: atom_id res chain seq x y z
N MET A 1 -18.23 -3.54 -11.61
CA MET A 1 -18.37 -2.09 -11.81
C MET A 1 -17.27 -1.35 -11.06
N VAL A 2 -16.24 -0.89 -11.75
CA VAL A 2 -15.41 0.25 -11.32
C VAL A 2 -15.15 1.05 -12.58
N CYS A 3 -16.14 1.85 -13.00
CA CYS A 3 -16.03 2.67 -14.20
C CYS A 3 -15.48 4.04 -13.83
N GLY A 4 -14.51 4.49 -14.63
CA GLY A 4 -13.61 5.58 -14.36
C GLY A 4 -14.29 6.91 -14.06
N ARG A 5 -13.74 7.57 -13.04
CA ARG A 5 -13.55 9.01 -13.05
C ARG A 5 -12.25 9.32 -12.31
N LEU A 6 -11.12 8.88 -12.90
CA LEU A 6 -9.85 9.59 -12.73
C LEU A 6 -10.03 10.94 -13.45
N THR A 7 -10.78 11.85 -12.83
CA THR A 7 -10.84 13.23 -13.31
C THR A 7 -9.45 13.78 -13.14
N VAL A 8 -8.73 13.88 -14.27
CA VAL A 8 -7.42 14.49 -14.44
C VAL A 8 -7.35 15.69 -13.50
N ALA A 9 -6.60 15.52 -12.39
CA ALA A 9 -6.40 16.59 -11.44
C ALA A 9 -5.84 17.77 -12.24
N ARG A 10 -6.65 18.84 -12.36
CA ARG A 10 -6.32 20.04 -13.14
C ARG A 10 -4.84 20.36 -12.95
N GLU A 11 -4.13 20.40 -14.07
CA GLU A 11 -2.68 20.58 -14.26
C GLU A 11 -2.00 21.50 -13.21
N LYS A 12 -2.71 22.55 -12.76
CA LYS A 12 -2.33 23.46 -11.67
C LYS A 12 -1.92 22.81 -10.34
N ASN A 13 -2.34 21.58 -10.07
CA ASN A 13 -2.14 20.92 -8.78
C ASN A 13 -1.16 19.74 -8.86
N LEU A 14 -0.66 19.41 -10.05
CA LEU A 14 0.16 18.22 -10.30
C LEU A 14 1.50 18.30 -9.57
N GLU A 15 2.17 19.45 -9.62
CA GLU A 15 3.49 19.66 -9.00
C GLU A 15 3.43 19.55 -7.47
N MET A 16 2.40 20.13 -6.84
CA MET A 16 2.20 19.99 -5.40
C MET A 16 1.98 18.51 -5.01
N ARG A 17 1.20 17.77 -5.80
CA ARG A 17 0.93 16.35 -5.56
C ARG A 17 2.19 15.49 -5.75
N LYS A 18 2.98 15.75 -6.80
CA LYS A 18 4.28 15.09 -7.03
C LYS A 18 5.23 15.35 -5.86
N ALA A 19 5.33 16.59 -5.40
CA ALA A 19 6.18 16.96 -4.27
C ALA A 19 5.74 16.25 -2.98
N ILE A 20 4.43 16.18 -2.71
CA ILE A 20 3.89 15.42 -1.58
C ILE A 20 4.25 13.93 -1.68
N LEU A 21 4.15 13.31 -2.87
CA LEU A 21 4.50 11.90 -3.08
C LEU A 21 6.00 11.63 -2.91
N GLN A 22 6.86 12.53 -3.39
CA GLN A 22 8.30 12.44 -3.20
C GLN A 22 8.66 12.51 -1.70
N LEU A 23 8.09 13.47 -0.97
CA LEU A 23 8.29 13.60 0.47
C LEU A 23 7.74 12.39 1.24
N TRP A 24 6.59 11.87 0.82
CA TRP A 24 6.03 10.64 1.40
C TRP A 24 6.98 9.45 1.23
N ASN A 25 7.58 9.29 0.06
CA ASN A 25 8.58 8.25 -0.21
C ASN A 25 9.87 8.42 0.61
N GLN A 26 10.20 9.63 1.02
CA GLN A 26 11.31 9.94 1.92
C GLN A 26 10.95 9.76 3.41
N GLY A 27 9.71 9.41 3.73
CA GLY A 27 9.26 9.16 5.10
C GLY A 27 8.48 10.31 5.75
N PHE A 28 8.27 11.44 5.07
CA PHE A 28 7.45 12.54 5.57
C PHE A 28 5.96 12.26 5.34
N ARG A 29 5.27 11.75 6.37
CA ARG A 29 3.90 11.21 6.21
C ARG A 29 2.80 12.01 6.89
N THR A 30 3.16 12.99 7.70
CA THR A 30 2.18 13.86 8.33
C THR A 30 2.01 15.13 7.50
N PRO A 31 0.79 15.71 7.42
CA PRO A 31 0.58 16.98 6.75
C PRO A 31 1.49 18.10 7.27
N ARG A 32 1.82 18.06 8.57
CA ARG A 32 2.72 19.02 9.22
C ARG A 32 4.15 18.89 8.68
N ALA A 33 4.72 17.69 8.71
CA ALA A 33 6.10 17.48 8.25
C ALA A 33 6.26 17.81 6.76
N VAL A 34 5.26 17.47 5.94
CA VAL A 34 5.23 17.82 4.52
C VAL A 34 5.11 19.34 4.32
N ALA A 35 4.26 20.02 5.10
CA ALA A 35 4.10 21.47 5.04
C ALA A 35 5.36 22.24 5.42
N GLU A 36 6.04 21.82 6.49
CA GLU A 36 7.32 22.37 6.94
C GLU A 36 8.38 22.24 5.84
N ARG A 37 8.45 21.07 5.16
CA ARG A 37 9.44 20.84 4.11
C ARG A 37 9.16 21.61 2.82
N LEU A 38 7.89 21.84 2.49
CA LEU A 38 7.45 22.56 1.30
C LEU A 38 7.33 24.08 1.51
N GLY A 39 7.45 24.58 2.75
CA GLY A 39 7.29 26.00 3.05
C GLY A 39 5.87 26.53 2.77
N VAL A 40 4.84 25.70 2.93
CA VAL A 40 3.44 26.06 2.65
C VAL A 40 2.55 25.84 3.87
N PRO A 41 1.37 26.48 3.95
CA PRO A 41 0.48 26.29 5.08
C PRO A 41 0.01 24.84 5.26
N THR A 42 0.03 24.33 6.49
CA THR A 42 -0.41 22.96 6.83
C THR A 42 -1.84 22.67 6.37
N GLY A 43 -2.73 23.66 6.43
CA GLY A 43 -4.11 23.51 5.94
C GLY A 43 -4.18 23.18 4.45
N LYS A 44 -3.29 23.79 3.64
CA LYS A 44 -3.18 23.53 2.20
C LYS A 44 -2.75 22.09 1.95
N VAL A 45 -1.69 21.63 2.62
CA VAL A 45 -1.20 20.24 2.51
C VAL A 45 -2.25 19.24 2.98
N ARG A 46 -2.92 19.51 4.10
CA ARG A 46 -4.00 18.65 4.62
C ARG A 46 -5.10 18.45 3.59
N TRP A 47 -5.52 19.51 2.90
CA TRP A 47 -6.51 19.44 1.83
C TRP A 47 -6.04 18.57 0.66
N TYR A 48 -4.79 18.77 0.19
CA TYR A 48 -4.22 17.96 -0.89
C TYR A 48 -4.12 16.49 -0.52
N MET A 49 -3.56 16.18 0.65
CA MET A 49 -3.46 14.79 1.11
C MET A 49 -4.83 14.15 1.28
N TRP A 50 -5.83 14.87 1.77
CA TRP A 50 -7.20 14.36 1.84
C TRP A 50 -7.76 14.00 0.46
N GLN A 51 -7.59 14.86 -0.55
CA GLN A 51 -7.97 14.55 -1.93
C GLN A 51 -7.22 13.32 -2.48
N MET A 52 -5.90 13.28 -2.31
CA MET A 52 -5.06 12.17 -2.76
C MET A 52 -5.45 10.84 -2.10
N ARG A 53 -5.87 10.84 -0.82
CA ARG A 53 -6.40 9.64 -0.15
C ARG A 53 -7.72 9.16 -0.75
N ARG A 54 -8.63 10.08 -1.11
CA ARG A 54 -9.90 9.74 -1.77
C ARG A 54 -9.68 9.13 -3.15
N GLU A 55 -8.65 9.59 -3.85
CA GLU A 55 -8.26 9.11 -5.18
C GLU A 55 -7.41 7.83 -5.14
N GLY A 56 -6.98 7.37 -3.96
CA GLY A 56 -6.16 6.18 -3.80
C GLY A 56 -4.67 6.38 -4.05
N LEU A 57 -4.19 7.62 -4.17
CA LEU A 57 -2.77 7.96 -4.28
C LEU A 57 -2.03 7.89 -2.93
N LEU A 58 -2.76 8.00 -1.82
CA LEU A 58 -2.26 7.86 -0.47
C LEU A 58 -3.14 6.89 0.34
N PRO A 59 -2.60 6.24 1.38
CA PRO A 59 -3.38 5.37 2.26
C PRO A 59 -4.49 6.13 3.00
N LYS A 60 -5.65 5.48 3.19
CA LYS A 60 -6.82 6.08 3.87
C LYS A 60 -6.54 6.62 5.27
N LYS A 61 -5.61 5.98 5.98
CA LYS A 61 -5.16 6.39 7.33
C LYS A 61 -3.68 6.71 7.27
N ASP A 62 -3.24 7.59 8.16
CA ASP A 62 -1.82 7.77 8.39
C ASP A 62 -1.24 6.43 8.82
N THR A 63 -0.20 6.02 8.11
CA THR A 63 0.46 4.74 8.32
C THR A 63 1.92 5.02 8.60
N GLU A 64 2.41 4.46 9.69
CA GLU A 64 3.84 4.37 9.99
C GLU A 64 4.42 3.14 9.28
N GLY A 65 5.71 3.18 8.89
CA GLY A 65 6.38 2.09 8.14
C GLY A 65 6.03 1.95 6.65
N ASP A 66 7.00 1.58 5.81
CA ASP A 66 6.80 1.47 4.35
C ASP A 66 5.59 0.57 4.00
N LEU A 67 4.83 0.95 2.96
CA LEU A 67 3.60 0.24 2.58
C LEU A 67 3.87 -1.18 2.10
N LEU A 68 5.02 -1.44 1.50
CA LEU A 68 5.44 -2.77 1.07
C LEU A 68 5.76 -3.62 2.30
N ASP A 69 6.42 -3.07 3.31
CA ASP A 69 6.71 -3.79 4.56
C ASP A 69 5.43 -4.13 5.33
N LYS A 70 4.48 -3.19 5.38
CA LYS A 70 3.17 -3.44 5.97
C LYS A 70 2.40 -4.52 5.21
N SER A 71 2.43 -4.48 3.88
CA SER A 71 1.80 -5.50 3.03
C SER A 71 2.42 -6.88 3.26
N LEU A 72 3.74 -6.98 3.31
CA LEU A 72 4.44 -8.23 3.62
C LEU A 72 4.08 -8.78 5.00
N THR A 73 3.94 -7.91 6.00
CA THR A 73 3.55 -8.33 7.36
C THR A 73 2.14 -8.92 7.37
N LEU A 74 1.19 -8.26 6.71
CA LEU A 74 -0.19 -8.75 6.60
C LEU A 74 -0.27 -10.07 5.83
N LEU A 75 0.46 -10.20 4.73
CA LEU A 75 0.49 -11.43 3.93
C LEU A 75 1.12 -12.60 4.68
N LYS A 76 2.17 -12.37 5.47
CA LYS A 76 2.75 -13.40 6.36
C LYS A 76 1.72 -13.90 7.38
N GLY A 77 0.96 -12.99 7.99
CA GLY A 77 -0.13 -13.35 8.91
C GLY A 77 -1.22 -14.16 8.20
N ALA A 78 -1.63 -13.74 7.01
CA ALA A 78 -2.61 -14.47 6.21
C ALA A 78 -2.12 -15.89 5.85
N LEU A 79 -0.86 -16.02 5.41
CA LEU A 79 -0.26 -17.31 5.09
C LEU A 79 -0.28 -18.24 6.30
N PHE A 80 0.10 -17.75 7.49
CA PHE A 80 0.06 -18.52 8.73
C PHE A 80 -1.35 -19.06 9.03
N HIS A 81 -2.37 -18.18 8.98
CA HIS A 81 -3.76 -18.60 9.26
C HIS A 81 -4.29 -19.60 8.22
N ILE A 82 -4.01 -19.39 6.93
CA ILE A 82 -4.42 -20.31 5.87
C ILE A 82 -3.77 -21.68 6.10
N SER A 83 -2.46 -21.71 6.38
CA SER A 83 -1.73 -22.95 6.60
C SER A 83 -2.17 -23.71 7.83
N SER A 84 -2.39 -23.03 8.96
CA SER A 84 -2.95 -23.66 10.15
C SER A 84 -4.32 -24.28 9.84
N THR A 85 -5.24 -23.49 9.26
CA THR A 85 -6.60 -23.95 8.96
C THR A 85 -6.59 -25.13 7.99
N ARG A 86 -5.73 -25.10 6.97
CA ARG A 86 -5.63 -26.18 5.99
C ARG A 86 -5.23 -27.51 6.63
N ILE A 87 -4.27 -27.48 7.57
CA ILE A 87 -3.84 -28.66 8.31
C ILE A 87 -5.00 -29.21 9.15
N ASP A 88 -5.70 -28.34 9.89
CA ASP A 88 -6.77 -28.72 10.81
C ASP A 88 -7.93 -29.43 10.10
N ILE A 89 -8.24 -29.04 8.86
CA ILE A 89 -9.38 -29.58 8.12
C ILE A 89 -9.00 -30.63 7.07
N TYR A 90 -7.71 -30.94 6.89
CA TYR A 90 -7.24 -31.76 5.76
C TYR A 90 -7.96 -33.11 5.66
N ALA A 91 -8.07 -33.82 6.80
CA ALA A 91 -8.74 -35.11 6.86
C ALA A 91 -10.27 -35.01 6.72
N SER A 92 -10.87 -33.91 7.19
CA SER A 92 -12.32 -33.75 7.27
C SER A 92 -12.94 -33.17 6.00
N ASN A 93 -12.21 -32.35 5.25
CA ASN A 93 -12.69 -31.73 4.02
C ASN A 93 -11.55 -31.47 3.00
N PRO A 94 -11.13 -32.50 2.24
CA PRO A 94 -10.01 -32.40 1.30
C PRO A 94 -10.21 -31.33 0.22
N LYS A 95 -11.43 -31.17 -0.30
CA LYS A 95 -11.73 -30.15 -1.32
C LYS A 95 -11.49 -28.73 -0.79
N LEU A 96 -11.86 -28.46 0.46
CA LEU A 96 -11.60 -27.16 1.08
C LEU A 96 -10.10 -26.99 1.37
N ALA A 97 -9.42 -28.05 1.82
CA ALA A 97 -7.98 -28.02 2.03
C ALA A 97 -7.19 -27.73 0.74
N ASP A 98 -7.59 -28.29 -0.41
CA ASP A 98 -7.02 -27.98 -1.72
C ASP A 98 -7.26 -26.53 -2.13
N SER A 99 -8.45 -26.00 -1.80
CA SER A 99 -8.76 -24.58 -2.03
C SER A 99 -7.87 -23.66 -1.21
N LEU A 100 -7.64 -24.01 0.06
CA LEU A 100 -6.71 -23.27 0.93
C LEU A 100 -5.26 -23.39 0.43
N ALA A 101 -4.84 -24.55 -0.09
CA ALA A 101 -3.50 -24.71 -0.68
C ALA A 101 -3.30 -23.76 -1.87
N ARG A 102 -4.31 -23.58 -2.72
CA ARG A 102 -4.25 -22.57 -3.79
C ARG A 102 -4.15 -21.14 -3.24
N ALA A 103 -4.92 -20.83 -2.20
CA ALA A 103 -4.85 -19.53 -1.54
C ALA A 103 -3.45 -19.26 -0.94
N GLU A 104 -2.82 -20.26 -0.32
CA GLU A 104 -1.42 -20.16 0.16
C GLU A 104 -0.47 -19.79 -0.98
N ASN A 105 -0.59 -20.46 -2.13
CA ASN A 105 0.28 -20.20 -3.28
C ASN A 105 0.11 -18.76 -3.80
N TYR A 106 -1.13 -18.26 -3.93
CA TYR A 106 -1.35 -16.87 -4.32
C TYR A 106 -0.76 -15.87 -3.32
N VAL A 107 -0.86 -16.15 -2.02
CA VAL A 107 -0.26 -15.30 -0.98
C VAL A 107 1.27 -15.31 -1.08
N ARG A 108 1.89 -16.48 -1.29
CA ARG A 108 3.34 -16.59 -1.48
C ARG A 108 3.81 -15.83 -2.72
N GLU A 109 3.14 -16.01 -3.85
CA GLU A 109 3.47 -15.31 -5.09
C GLU A 109 3.34 -13.78 -4.92
N ALA A 110 2.26 -13.32 -4.28
CA ALA A 110 2.10 -11.90 -3.97
C ALA A 110 3.23 -11.35 -3.07
N MET A 111 3.66 -12.12 -2.07
CA MET A 111 4.80 -11.75 -1.22
C MET A 111 6.10 -11.65 -2.02
N GLU A 112 6.36 -12.60 -2.92
CA GLU A 112 7.55 -12.59 -3.78
C GLU A 112 7.56 -11.36 -4.71
N LEU A 113 6.44 -11.08 -5.37
CA LEU A 113 6.30 -9.89 -6.23
C LEU A 113 6.53 -8.60 -5.46
N ILE A 114 5.96 -8.47 -4.25
CA ILE A 114 6.18 -7.29 -3.40
C ILE A 114 7.65 -7.16 -2.99
N GLN A 115 8.33 -8.27 -2.66
CA GLN A 115 9.75 -8.24 -2.32
C GLN A 115 10.63 -7.84 -3.52
N VAL A 116 10.35 -8.38 -4.71
CA VAL A 116 11.02 -7.98 -5.96
C VAL A 116 10.83 -6.49 -6.19
N TYR A 117 9.59 -6.00 -6.12
CA TYR A 117 9.29 -4.59 -6.30
C TYR A 117 9.98 -3.70 -5.24
N ARG A 118 10.04 -4.14 -3.97
CA ARG A 118 10.76 -3.43 -2.91
C ARG A 118 12.25 -3.30 -3.25
N ARG A 119 12.88 -4.36 -3.75
CA ARG A 119 14.28 -4.34 -4.21
C ARG A 119 14.47 -3.39 -5.39
N MET A 120 13.58 -3.44 -6.39
CA MET A 120 13.62 -2.52 -7.53
C MET A 120 13.49 -1.06 -7.09
N LYS A 121 12.51 -0.76 -6.23
CA LYS A 121 12.29 0.58 -5.68
C LYS A 121 13.51 1.08 -4.90
N TRP A 122 14.19 0.21 -4.17
CA TRP A 122 15.41 0.56 -3.43
C TRP A 122 16.57 0.90 -4.36
N VAL A 123 16.75 0.16 -5.46
CA VAL A 123 17.80 0.44 -6.46
C VAL A 123 17.53 1.76 -7.19
N VAL A 124 16.26 2.05 -7.53
CA VAL A 124 15.89 3.26 -8.29
C VAL A 124 15.98 4.55 -7.47
N ASN A 125 15.75 4.48 -6.15
CA ASN A 125 15.74 5.67 -5.27
C ASN A 125 17.05 5.88 -4.50
N ARG A 126 18.15 5.27 -4.95
CA ARG A 126 19.50 5.43 -4.39
C ARG A 126 20.29 6.45 -5.20
#